data_AF-A0A932WLN3-F1
#
_entry.id   AF-A0A932WLN3-F1
#
_cell.length_a   1.000
_cell.length_b   1.000
_cell.length_c   1.000
_cell.angle_alpha   90.00
_cell.angle_beta   90.00
_cell.angle_gamma   90.00
#
_symmetry.space_group_name_H-M   'P 1'
#
loop_
_entity.id
_entity.type
_entity.pdbx_description
1 polymer ?
#
loop_
_entity_poly.entity_id
_entity_poly.type
_entity_poly.pdbx_seq_one_letter_code
_entity_poly.pdbx_strand_id
1 'polypeptide(L)'
;MARKQLRSSTTNWEAIRDLKVQEARLEAEVDLRRLEEERGVLDDRKGATERELARMGEPEASVRAHEVLARRWGALTLLAAGIAVASAWWTANWFLSLGWEKALLAVTVFVLPLIGWAALLTFAGDALREWDLRKIFAGMGLAVVLCSAAAVASLGWARMLGVGLQEEQRQVQQYEIDHETVNVGGEVRRARIESTKRLVNGFAAVAVVLLALAGEVAAGLAYHEYARHRTVVRTVGPFYERRAGLMGALAQNAAEQEAVRKRPEILYAQLTVHGLQAEAAQVQAVEAEERRIRSLSPTMRWVAAGFAVLIGLLIGAALAFGETAKPGITVVVLDLSDSVNAEEFTENLRAVEGAIRQLPSGGAELRVLAVDDASFGRAPLFRALSPAEAGRFGEYLDDWRSAALRAWKKRAANLKPLARGSDVIGAVSRAAIEFEEAPGATRRLLILSDMRQVGRGLNFEKPMGDSKQILERVKREGMIPELRSVEVWALGVDTRGIEESHWRRLKVFWSEFFKGAGADLKAFSPNRRLPER
;
A
#
# COMPACT_ATOMS: atom_id res chain seq x y z
N MET A 1 -92.45 -4.57 38.05
CA MET A 1 -92.69 -3.86 36.77
C MET A 1 -91.42 -3.59 35.94
N ALA A 2 -90.20 -3.57 36.50
CA ALA A 2 -88.95 -3.32 35.76
C ALA A 2 -88.57 -4.38 34.68
N ARG A 3 -88.97 -5.65 34.83
CA ARG A 3 -88.72 -6.72 33.82
C ARG A 3 -89.47 -6.53 32.49
N LYS A 4 -90.55 -5.73 32.48
CA LYS A 4 -91.33 -5.49 31.26
C LYS A 4 -90.79 -4.30 30.44
N GLN A 5 -90.11 -3.35 31.09
CA GLN A 5 -89.45 -2.22 30.40
C GLN A 5 -88.12 -2.63 29.75
N LEU A 6 -87.32 -3.49 30.39
CA LEU A 6 -86.06 -3.99 29.80
C LEU A 6 -86.28 -4.77 28.49
N ARG A 7 -87.36 -5.55 28.39
CA ARG A 7 -87.71 -6.29 27.15
C ARG A 7 -88.07 -5.40 25.97
N SER A 8 -88.55 -4.18 26.20
CA SER A 8 -88.88 -3.25 25.09
C SER A 8 -87.64 -2.57 24.50
N SER A 9 -86.57 -2.43 25.28
CA SER A 9 -85.31 -1.82 24.81
C SER A 9 -84.47 -2.78 23.96
N THR A 10 -84.51 -4.09 24.27
CA THR A 10 -83.79 -5.13 23.53
C THR A 10 -84.33 -5.33 22.11
N THR A 11 -85.65 -5.22 21.92
CA THR A 11 -86.29 -5.36 20.60
C THR A 11 -85.92 -4.22 19.64
N ASN A 12 -85.63 -3.02 20.18
CA ASN A 12 -85.25 -1.87 19.37
C ASN A 12 -83.80 -1.95 18.90
N TRP A 13 -82.91 -2.50 19.72
CA TRP A 13 -81.49 -2.60 19.39
C TRP A 13 -81.21 -3.63 18.28
N GLU A 14 -81.89 -4.79 18.31
CA GLU A 14 -81.80 -5.80 17.26
C GLU A 14 -82.29 -5.25 15.91
N ALA A 15 -83.38 -4.49 15.91
CA ALA A 15 -83.90 -3.84 14.70
C ALA A 15 -82.93 -2.79 14.13
N ILE A 16 -82.30 -1.97 14.99
CA ILE A 16 -81.27 -1.00 14.57
C ILE A 16 -80.02 -1.71 14.03
N ARG A 17 -79.59 -2.80 14.67
CA ARG A 17 -78.47 -3.63 14.20
C ARG A 17 -78.78 -4.18 12.81
N ASP A 18 -79.93 -4.81 12.65
CA ASP A 18 -80.28 -5.49 11.41
C ASP A 18 -80.46 -4.47 10.26
N LEU A 19 -80.98 -3.27 10.54
CA LEU A 19 -81.05 -2.17 9.57
C LEU A 19 -79.66 -1.67 9.16
N LYS A 20 -78.73 -1.47 10.11
CA LYS A 20 -77.34 -1.11 9.80
C LYS A 20 -76.59 -2.20 9.03
N VAL A 21 -76.88 -3.47 9.32
CA VAL A 21 -76.30 -4.59 8.59
C VAL A 21 -76.88 -4.66 7.17
N GLN A 22 -78.16 -4.36 6.98
CA GLN A 22 -78.74 -4.24 5.64
C GLN A 22 -78.13 -3.08 4.84
N GLU A 23 -77.95 -1.91 5.46
CA GLU A 23 -77.28 -0.77 4.85
C GLU A 23 -75.85 -1.14 4.42
N ALA A 24 -75.09 -1.75 5.33
CA ALA A 24 -73.74 -2.22 5.02
C ALA A 24 -73.70 -3.32 3.95
N ARG A 25 -74.74 -4.15 3.81
CA ARG A 25 -74.86 -5.12 2.71
C ARG A 25 -75.04 -4.43 1.37
N LEU A 26 -75.89 -3.39 1.31
CA LEU A 26 -76.12 -2.62 0.09
C LEU A 26 -74.85 -1.85 -0.32
N GLU A 27 -74.17 -1.20 0.63
CA GLU A 27 -72.88 -0.56 0.39
C GLU A 27 -71.84 -1.57 -0.12
N ALA A 28 -71.73 -2.73 0.54
CA ALA A 28 -70.81 -3.77 0.13
C ALA A 28 -71.10 -4.30 -1.29
N GLU A 29 -72.38 -4.38 -1.69
CA GLU A 29 -72.74 -4.80 -3.05
C GLU A 29 -72.29 -3.78 -4.11
N VAL A 30 -72.44 -2.49 -3.83
CA VAL A 30 -71.98 -1.41 -4.73
C VAL A 30 -70.45 -1.42 -4.85
N ASP A 31 -69.75 -1.52 -3.72
CA ASP A 31 -68.29 -1.58 -3.68
C ASP A 31 -67.75 -2.83 -4.40
N LEU A 32 -68.44 -3.98 -4.25
CA LEU A 32 -68.06 -5.21 -4.94
C LEU A 32 -68.16 -5.08 -6.46
N ARG A 33 -69.24 -4.48 -6.97
CA ARG A 33 -69.39 -4.26 -8.43
C ARG A 33 -68.26 -3.38 -8.96
N ARG A 34 -67.93 -2.31 -8.25
CA ARG A 34 -66.80 -1.45 -8.63
C ARG A 34 -65.48 -2.21 -8.62
N LEU A 35 -65.20 -3.01 -7.59
CA LEU A 35 -63.97 -3.80 -7.51
C LEU A 35 -63.92 -4.89 -8.59
N GLU A 36 -65.06 -5.46 -9.00
CA GLU A 36 -65.17 -6.41 -10.10
C GLU A 36 -64.89 -5.77 -11.46
N GLU A 37 -65.37 -4.53 -11.68
CA GLU A 37 -65.03 -3.74 -12.86
C GLU A 37 -63.52 -3.41 -12.90
N GLU A 38 -62.95 -2.96 -11.78
CA GLU A 38 -61.51 -2.70 -11.65
C GLU A 38 -60.70 -3.98 -11.92
N ARG A 39 -61.15 -5.13 -11.41
CA ARG A 39 -60.54 -6.43 -11.71
C ARG A 39 -60.57 -6.75 -13.19
N GLY A 40 -61.69 -6.52 -13.88
CA GLY A 40 -61.79 -6.72 -15.33
C GLY A 40 -60.75 -5.91 -16.10
N VAL A 41 -60.61 -4.62 -15.77
CA VAL A 41 -59.60 -3.75 -16.38
C VAL A 41 -58.17 -4.23 -16.09
N LEU A 42 -57.89 -4.70 -14.88
CA LEU A 42 -56.58 -5.24 -14.51
C LEU A 42 -56.26 -6.56 -15.23
N ASP A 43 -57.25 -7.46 -15.35
CA ASP A 43 -57.12 -8.73 -16.08
C ASP A 43 -56.89 -8.49 -17.58
N ASP A 44 -57.58 -7.52 -18.20
CA ASP A 44 -57.36 -7.13 -19.59
C ASP A 44 -55.94 -6.58 -19.82
N ARG A 45 -55.47 -5.71 -18.93
CA ARG A 45 -54.08 -5.17 -18.97
C ARG A 45 -53.04 -6.26 -18.78
N LYS A 46 -53.30 -7.23 -17.89
CA LYS A 46 -52.45 -8.39 -17.70
C LYS A 46 -52.40 -9.24 -18.97
N GLY A 47 -53.54 -9.54 -19.58
CA GLY A 47 -53.62 -10.30 -20.82
C GLY A 47 -52.93 -9.59 -22.00
N ALA A 48 -53.01 -8.26 -22.08
CA ALA A 48 -52.24 -7.47 -23.03
C ALA A 48 -50.72 -7.63 -22.82
N THR A 49 -50.26 -7.49 -21.57
CA THR A 49 -48.84 -7.63 -21.20
C THR A 49 -48.33 -9.06 -21.46
N GLU A 50 -49.13 -10.09 -21.18
CA GLU A 50 -48.76 -11.49 -21.43
C GLU A 50 -48.66 -11.80 -22.93
N ARG A 51 -49.52 -11.20 -23.77
CA ARG A 51 -49.39 -11.30 -25.24
C ARG A 51 -48.12 -10.62 -25.77
N GLU A 52 -47.73 -9.48 -25.20
CA GLU A 52 -46.48 -8.80 -25.56
C GLU A 52 -45.26 -9.63 -25.14
N LEU A 53 -45.26 -10.19 -23.93
CA LEU A 53 -44.21 -11.10 -23.47
C LEU A 53 -44.11 -12.36 -24.34
N ALA A 54 -45.25 -12.95 -24.71
CA ALA A 54 -45.29 -14.11 -25.61
C ALA A 54 -44.72 -13.80 -27.00
N ARG A 55 -44.96 -12.58 -27.53
CA ARG A 55 -44.37 -12.12 -28.79
C ARG A 55 -42.85 -11.95 -28.70
N MET A 56 -42.32 -11.57 -27.54
CA MET A 56 -40.87 -11.44 -27.33
C MET A 56 -40.17 -12.79 -27.16
N GLY A 57 -40.88 -13.82 -26.69
CA GLY A 57 -40.37 -15.19 -26.63
C GLY A 57 -39.31 -15.47 -25.56
N GLU A 58 -38.95 -14.49 -24.74
CA GLU A 58 -37.94 -14.62 -23.69
C GLU A 58 -38.59 -14.97 -22.35
N PRO A 59 -38.23 -16.08 -21.68
CA PRO A 59 -38.77 -16.42 -20.37
C PRO A 59 -38.18 -15.56 -19.26
N GLU A 60 -38.89 -15.41 -18.13
CA GLU A 60 -38.46 -14.56 -17.01
C GLU A 60 -37.11 -14.99 -16.43
N ALA A 61 -36.89 -16.31 -16.36
CA ALA A 61 -35.62 -16.88 -15.93
C ALA A 61 -34.46 -16.49 -16.85
N SER A 62 -34.71 -16.37 -18.17
CA SER A 62 -33.73 -15.86 -19.14
C SER A 62 -33.40 -14.40 -18.82
N VAL A 63 -34.39 -13.53 -18.64
CA VAL A 63 -34.17 -12.11 -18.33
C VAL A 63 -33.33 -11.91 -17.06
N ARG A 64 -33.61 -12.68 -15.99
CA ARG A 64 -32.81 -12.65 -14.76
C ARG A 64 -31.38 -13.16 -14.98
N ALA A 65 -31.20 -14.21 -15.80
CA ALA A 65 -29.86 -14.69 -16.16
C ALA A 65 -29.09 -13.63 -16.96
N HIS A 66 -29.73 -12.98 -17.93
CA HIS A 66 -29.18 -11.85 -18.68
C HIS A 66 -28.78 -10.69 -17.76
N GLU A 67 -29.54 -10.40 -16.71
CA GLU A 67 -29.18 -9.36 -15.75
C GLU A 67 -27.90 -9.70 -14.97
N VAL A 68 -27.78 -10.93 -14.48
CA VAL A 68 -26.56 -11.38 -13.78
C VAL A 68 -25.35 -11.37 -14.70
N LEU A 69 -25.51 -11.84 -15.94
CA LEU A 69 -24.45 -11.84 -16.95
C LEU A 69 -24.05 -10.41 -17.34
N ALA A 70 -25.00 -9.50 -17.55
CA ALA A 70 -24.72 -8.10 -17.81
C ALA A 70 -23.90 -7.49 -16.66
N ARG A 71 -24.29 -7.70 -15.39
CA ARG A 71 -23.52 -7.18 -14.25
C ARG A 71 -22.09 -7.72 -14.22
N ARG A 72 -21.90 -9.02 -14.49
CA ARG A 72 -20.57 -9.64 -14.56
C ARG A 72 -19.70 -9.05 -15.68
N TRP A 73 -20.22 -8.97 -16.90
CA TRP A 73 -19.49 -8.40 -18.04
C TRP A 73 -19.22 -6.91 -17.90
N GLY A 74 -20.15 -6.15 -17.30
CA GLY A 74 -19.92 -4.75 -16.96
C GLY A 74 -18.77 -4.58 -15.97
N ALA A 75 -18.70 -5.44 -14.93
CA ALA A 75 -17.57 -5.44 -14.00
C ALA A 75 -16.25 -5.81 -14.68
N LEU A 76 -16.24 -6.81 -15.57
CA LEU A 76 -15.06 -7.19 -16.35
C LEU A 76 -14.58 -6.08 -17.30
N THR A 77 -15.51 -5.32 -17.88
CA THR A 77 -15.19 -4.17 -18.74
C THR A 77 -14.46 -3.09 -17.95
N LEU A 78 -15.00 -2.71 -16.79
CA LEU A 78 -14.39 -1.71 -15.91
C LEU A 78 -13.01 -2.18 -15.41
N LEU A 79 -12.88 -3.47 -15.09
CA LEU A 79 -11.62 -4.07 -14.66
C LEU A 79 -10.58 -4.05 -15.79
N ALA A 80 -10.94 -4.46 -17.01
CA ALA A 80 -10.03 -4.44 -18.16
C ALA A 80 -9.57 -3.01 -18.51
N ALA A 81 -10.49 -2.05 -18.51
CA ALA A 81 -10.17 -0.64 -18.73
C ALA A 81 -9.27 -0.08 -17.61
N GLY A 82 -9.57 -0.41 -16.35
CA GLY A 82 -8.75 -0.04 -15.21
C GLY A 82 -7.33 -0.62 -15.29
N ILE A 83 -7.19 -1.87 -15.73
CA ILE A 83 -5.90 -2.51 -15.99
C ILE A 83 -5.15 -1.78 -17.10
N ALA A 84 -5.80 -1.48 -18.23
CA ALA A 84 -5.16 -0.77 -19.34
C ALA A 84 -4.63 0.61 -18.90
N VAL A 85 -5.45 1.38 -18.20
CA VAL A 85 -5.07 2.69 -17.66
C VAL A 85 -3.97 2.56 -16.61
N ALA A 86 -4.06 1.58 -15.70
CA ALA A 86 -3.05 1.36 -14.67
C ALA A 86 -1.72 0.88 -15.26
N SER A 87 -1.73 0.03 -16.31
CA SER A 87 -0.54 -0.38 -17.04
C SER A 87 0.11 0.78 -17.79
N ALA A 88 -0.68 1.67 -18.40
CA ALA A 88 -0.19 2.90 -19.04
C ALA A 88 0.38 3.91 -18.02
N TRP A 89 -0.33 4.12 -16.90
CA TRP A 89 0.14 4.96 -15.80
C TRP A 89 1.42 4.41 -15.17
N TRP A 90 1.46 3.10 -14.95
CA TRP A 90 2.65 2.43 -14.48
C TRP A 90 3.80 2.58 -15.45
N THR A 91 3.58 2.58 -16.77
CA THR A 91 4.70 2.85 -17.67
C THR A 91 5.27 4.24 -17.55
N ALA A 92 4.44 5.22 -17.24
CA ALA A 92 4.90 6.56 -16.91
C ALA A 92 5.69 6.58 -15.58
N ASN A 93 5.34 5.71 -14.63
CA ASN A 93 5.89 5.67 -13.27
C ASN A 93 6.83 4.49 -12.94
N TRP A 94 7.17 3.64 -13.91
CA TRP A 94 8.01 2.43 -13.77
C TRP A 94 9.41 2.73 -13.21
N PHE A 95 9.75 4.01 -13.14
CA PHE A 95 10.98 4.55 -12.57
C PHE A 95 11.00 4.62 -11.04
N LEU A 96 9.90 4.36 -10.33
CA LEU A 96 9.84 4.41 -8.86
C LEU A 96 9.91 3.01 -8.25
N SER A 97 10.87 2.80 -7.35
CA SER A 97 11.34 1.50 -6.84
C SER A 97 10.40 0.80 -5.84
N LEU A 98 9.08 0.75 -6.08
CA LEU A 98 8.12 0.31 -5.08
C LEU A 98 7.67 -1.15 -5.25
N GLY A 99 7.59 -1.88 -4.12
CA GLY A 99 7.29 -3.32 -4.08
C GLY A 99 5.85 -3.71 -4.41
N TRP A 100 4.86 -2.82 -4.23
CA TRP A 100 3.45 -3.08 -4.53
C TRP A 100 3.18 -3.23 -6.03
N GLU A 101 4.03 -2.63 -6.85
CA GLU A 101 3.93 -2.70 -8.31
C GLU A 101 4.05 -4.15 -8.79
N LYS A 102 4.92 -4.98 -8.18
CA LYS A 102 5.05 -6.41 -8.53
C LYS A 102 3.74 -7.19 -8.38
N ALA A 103 2.90 -6.83 -7.39
CA ALA A 103 1.60 -7.44 -7.19
C ALA A 103 0.61 -7.00 -8.29
N LEU A 104 0.65 -5.73 -8.70
CA LEU A 104 -0.14 -5.24 -9.83
C LEU A 104 0.28 -5.92 -11.15
N LEU A 105 1.58 -6.24 -11.34
CA LEU A 105 2.05 -7.04 -12.49
C LEU A 105 1.38 -8.40 -12.47
N ALA A 106 1.44 -9.10 -11.34
CA ALA A 106 0.90 -10.45 -11.21
C ALA A 106 -0.61 -10.45 -11.48
N VAL A 107 -1.34 -9.44 -11.00
CA VAL A 107 -2.78 -9.29 -11.27
C VAL A 107 -3.05 -9.02 -12.75
N THR A 108 -2.35 -8.08 -13.37
CA THR A 108 -2.55 -7.74 -14.79
C THR A 108 -2.21 -8.91 -15.71
N VAL A 109 -1.11 -9.60 -15.42
CA VAL A 109 -0.66 -10.83 -16.10
C VAL A 109 -1.66 -11.98 -15.98
N PHE A 110 -2.44 -12.06 -14.90
CA PHE A 110 -3.37 -13.17 -14.69
C PHE A 110 -4.78 -12.85 -15.19
N VAL A 111 -5.25 -11.62 -14.99
CA VAL A 111 -6.64 -11.21 -15.29
C VAL A 111 -6.87 -11.01 -16.79
N LEU A 112 -5.93 -10.39 -17.53
CA LEU A 112 -6.12 -10.14 -18.97
C LEU A 112 -6.22 -11.43 -19.79
N PRO A 113 -5.37 -12.46 -19.60
CA PRO A 113 -5.53 -13.74 -20.27
C PRO A 113 -6.82 -14.45 -19.89
N LEU A 114 -7.28 -14.36 -18.64
CA LEU A 114 -8.56 -14.94 -18.21
C LEU A 114 -9.75 -14.30 -18.94
N ILE A 115 -9.74 -12.99 -19.12
CA ILE A 115 -10.78 -12.27 -19.89
C ILE A 115 -10.70 -12.67 -21.36
N GLY A 116 -9.51 -12.67 -21.96
CA GLY A 116 -9.30 -13.10 -23.34
C GLY A 116 -9.72 -14.55 -23.59
N TRP A 117 -9.42 -15.45 -22.65
CA TRP A 117 -9.80 -16.85 -22.69
C TRP A 117 -11.31 -17.05 -22.52
N ALA A 118 -11.93 -16.34 -21.57
CA ALA A 118 -13.39 -16.37 -21.40
C ALA A 118 -14.09 -15.87 -22.66
N ALA A 119 -13.63 -14.77 -23.27
CA ALA A 119 -14.14 -14.29 -24.54
C ALA A 119 -13.94 -15.33 -25.65
N LEU A 120 -12.72 -15.86 -25.81
CA LEU A 120 -12.42 -16.91 -26.80
C LEU A 120 -13.37 -18.10 -26.69
N LEU A 121 -13.56 -18.65 -25.48
CA LEU A 121 -14.46 -19.78 -25.27
C LEU A 121 -15.93 -19.43 -25.53
N THR A 122 -16.37 -18.23 -25.14
CA THR A 122 -17.75 -17.78 -25.35
C THR A 122 -18.06 -17.61 -26.83
N PHE A 123 -17.11 -17.08 -27.61
CA PHE A 123 -17.27 -16.83 -29.05
C PHE A 123 -16.93 -18.02 -29.94
N ALA A 124 -16.10 -18.95 -29.47
CA ALA A 124 -15.87 -20.23 -30.13
C ALA A 124 -17.10 -21.16 -29.99
N GLY A 125 -17.90 -20.98 -28.94
CA GLY A 125 -19.18 -21.67 -28.77
C GLY A 125 -20.28 -21.17 -29.71
N ASP A 126 -21.46 -21.82 -29.65
CA ASP A 126 -22.58 -21.58 -30.57
C ASP A 126 -23.28 -20.21 -30.49
N ALA A 127 -22.70 -19.25 -29.77
CA ALA A 127 -23.35 -17.99 -29.38
C ALA A 127 -23.58 -16.98 -30.52
N LEU A 128 -22.95 -17.14 -31.69
CA LEU A 128 -23.11 -16.27 -32.87
C LEU A 128 -23.67 -17.08 -34.05
N ARG A 129 -24.73 -16.64 -34.72
CA ARG A 129 -25.26 -17.37 -35.89
C ARG A 129 -24.38 -17.26 -37.13
N GLU A 130 -23.64 -16.16 -37.25
CA GLU A 130 -22.81 -15.87 -38.42
C GLU A 130 -21.39 -16.38 -38.20
N TRP A 131 -20.97 -17.27 -39.11
CA TRP A 131 -19.69 -17.96 -39.01
C TRP A 131 -18.49 -17.02 -39.13
N ASP A 132 -18.62 -15.93 -39.87
CA ASP A 132 -17.56 -14.94 -40.05
C ASP A 132 -17.34 -14.09 -38.79
N LEU A 133 -18.41 -13.69 -38.10
CA LEU A 133 -18.30 -12.99 -36.82
C LEU A 133 -17.64 -13.87 -35.74
N ARG A 134 -17.98 -15.18 -35.70
CA ARG A 134 -17.31 -16.13 -34.77
C ARG A 134 -15.79 -16.09 -34.93
N LYS A 135 -15.29 -16.14 -36.17
CA LYS A 135 -13.85 -16.12 -36.45
C LYS A 135 -13.20 -14.81 -36.02
N ILE A 136 -13.85 -13.68 -36.27
CA ILE A 136 -13.32 -12.36 -35.89
C ILE A 136 -13.20 -12.27 -34.37
N PHE A 137 -14.26 -12.60 -33.62
CA PHE A 137 -14.26 -12.50 -32.17
C PHE A 137 -13.34 -13.54 -31.50
N ALA A 138 -13.30 -14.78 -32.02
CA ALA A 138 -12.34 -15.78 -31.55
C ALA A 138 -10.90 -15.34 -31.86
N GLY A 139 -10.66 -14.74 -33.03
CA GLY A 139 -9.37 -14.14 -33.39
C GLY A 139 -8.96 -13.03 -32.44
N MET A 140 -9.89 -12.14 -32.05
CA MET A 140 -9.63 -11.09 -31.06
C MET A 140 -9.33 -11.66 -29.67
N GLY A 141 -10.09 -12.66 -29.21
CA GLY A 141 -9.81 -13.36 -27.94
C GLY A 141 -8.42 -14.01 -27.93
N LEU A 142 -8.04 -14.68 -29.03
CA LEU A 142 -6.71 -15.25 -29.21
C LEU A 142 -5.62 -14.16 -29.21
N ALA A 143 -5.87 -13.02 -29.88
CA ALA A 143 -4.93 -11.90 -29.89
C ALA A 143 -4.69 -11.33 -28.47
N VAL A 144 -5.72 -11.20 -27.63
CA VAL A 144 -5.57 -10.78 -26.23
C VAL A 144 -4.67 -11.75 -25.46
N VAL A 145 -4.89 -13.06 -25.61
CA VAL A 145 -4.09 -14.09 -24.93
C VAL A 145 -2.64 -14.05 -25.39
N LEU A 146 -2.39 -13.98 -26.71
CA LEU A 146 -1.03 -13.94 -27.27
C LEU A 146 -0.29 -12.65 -26.89
N CYS A 147 -0.95 -11.49 -26.94
CA CYS A 147 -0.35 -10.23 -26.53
C CYS A 147 0.00 -10.22 -25.04
N SER A 148 -0.91 -10.73 -24.20
CA SER A 148 -0.66 -10.84 -22.76
C SER A 148 0.50 -11.78 -22.46
N ALA A 149 0.55 -12.96 -23.10
CA ALA A 149 1.64 -13.92 -22.93
C ALA A 149 3.00 -13.37 -23.41
N ALA A 150 3.02 -12.69 -24.56
CA ALA A 150 4.21 -12.05 -25.09
C ALA A 150 4.70 -10.89 -24.20
N ALA A 151 3.79 -10.12 -23.60
CA ALA A 151 4.13 -9.10 -22.62
C ALA A 151 4.78 -9.71 -21.37
N VAL A 152 4.22 -10.80 -20.85
CA VAL A 152 4.79 -11.55 -19.71
C VAL A 152 6.19 -12.04 -20.01
N ALA A 153 6.39 -12.66 -21.18
CA ALA A 153 7.70 -13.15 -21.59
C ALA A 153 8.72 -12.01 -21.71
N SER A 154 8.31 -10.88 -22.30
CA SER A 154 9.15 -9.67 -22.44
C SER A 154 9.55 -9.09 -21.08
N LEU A 155 8.61 -9.02 -20.14
CA LEU A 155 8.89 -8.58 -18.77
C LEU A 155 9.79 -9.57 -18.01
N GLY A 156 9.61 -10.87 -18.25
CA GLY A 156 10.48 -11.92 -17.72
C GLY A 156 11.92 -11.78 -18.20
N TRP A 157 12.14 -11.53 -19.49
CA TRP A 157 13.46 -11.26 -20.05
C TRP A 157 14.05 -9.95 -19.54
N ALA A 158 13.28 -8.87 -19.49
CA ALA A 158 13.70 -7.59 -18.93
C ALA A 158 14.19 -7.75 -17.48
N ARG A 159 13.47 -8.54 -16.67
CA ARG A 159 13.85 -8.86 -15.29
C ARG A 159 15.13 -9.70 -15.22
N MET A 160 15.24 -10.76 -16.03
CA MET A 160 16.42 -11.62 -16.06
C MET A 160 17.69 -10.83 -16.40
N LEU A 161 17.61 -9.95 -17.41
CA LEU A 161 18.70 -9.04 -17.78
C LEU A 161 19.01 -8.03 -16.67
N GLY A 162 17.99 -7.48 -16.01
CA GLY A 162 18.16 -6.56 -14.89
C GLY A 162 18.85 -7.20 -13.68
N VAL A 163 18.50 -8.44 -13.33
CA VAL A 163 19.16 -9.20 -12.27
C VAL A 163 20.60 -9.54 -12.65
N GLY A 164 20.84 -9.95 -13.91
CA GLY A 164 22.19 -10.20 -14.41
C GLY A 164 23.09 -8.97 -14.29
N LEU A 165 22.58 -7.79 -14.64
CA LEU A 165 23.31 -6.52 -14.46
C LEU A 165 23.60 -6.22 -12.99
N GLN A 166 22.62 -6.42 -12.10
CA GLN A 166 22.79 -6.15 -10.68
C GLN A 166 23.82 -7.11 -10.05
N GLU A 167 23.83 -8.36 -10.48
CA GLU A 167 24.81 -9.36 -10.02
C GLU A 167 26.21 -9.05 -10.55
N GLU A 168 26.35 -8.70 -11.83
CA GLU A 168 27.62 -8.23 -12.39
C GLU A 168 28.14 -7.00 -11.61
N GLN A 169 27.26 -6.05 -11.26
CA GLN A 169 27.67 -4.88 -10.47
C GLN A 169 28.11 -5.25 -9.05
N ARG A 170 27.39 -6.16 -8.38
CA ARG A 170 27.77 -6.64 -7.05
C ARG A 170 29.12 -7.35 -7.07
N GLN A 171 29.34 -8.22 -8.06
CA GLN A 171 30.62 -8.90 -8.24
C GLN A 171 31.76 -7.91 -8.49
N VAL A 172 31.51 -6.85 -9.26
CA VAL A 172 32.49 -5.79 -9.51
C VAL A 172 32.80 -5.00 -8.24
N GLN A 173 31.78 -4.59 -7.49
CA GLN A 173 31.99 -3.89 -6.22
C GLN A 173 32.79 -4.76 -5.24
N GLN A 174 32.55 -6.08 -5.21
CA GLN A 174 33.30 -7.00 -4.37
C GLN A 174 34.75 -7.18 -4.85
N TYR A 175 34.97 -7.31 -6.16
CA TYR A 175 36.32 -7.47 -6.73
C TYR A 175 37.18 -6.20 -6.63
N GLU A 176 36.59 -5.01 -6.75
CA GLU A 176 37.28 -3.73 -6.54
C GLU A 176 37.69 -3.49 -5.08
N ILE A 177 36.98 -4.11 -4.13
CA ILE A 177 37.37 -4.09 -2.71
C ILE A 177 38.61 -4.97 -2.49
N ASP A 178 38.69 -6.11 -3.18
CA ASP A 178 39.76 -7.10 -2.98
C ASP A 178 41.05 -6.83 -3.79
N HIS A 179 40.95 -6.15 -4.94
CA HIS A 179 42.10 -5.91 -5.82
C HIS A 179 42.27 -4.44 -6.23
N GLU A 180 43.40 -3.85 -5.83
CA GLU A 180 43.84 -2.47 -6.12
C GLU A 180 44.37 -2.30 -7.56
N THR A 181 43.80 -2.99 -8.55
CA THR A 181 44.27 -2.96 -9.95
C THR A 181 43.44 -2.07 -10.87
N VAL A 182 44.17 -1.48 -11.83
CA VAL A 182 43.83 -0.29 -12.62
C VAL A 182 42.64 -0.50 -13.58
N ASN A 183 41.74 0.48 -13.51
CA ASN A 183 40.64 0.97 -14.38
C ASN A 183 40.51 0.62 -15.89
N VAL A 184 41.29 -0.29 -16.47
CA VAL A 184 41.36 -0.49 -17.93
C VAL A 184 40.10 -1.16 -18.51
N GLY A 185 39.25 -1.78 -17.68
CA GLY A 185 37.99 -2.41 -18.11
C GLY A 185 36.74 -1.53 -18.06
N GLY A 186 36.83 -0.29 -17.54
CA GLY A 186 35.66 0.51 -17.19
C GLY A 186 34.79 0.95 -18.37
N GLU A 187 35.39 1.37 -19.49
CA GLU A 187 34.64 1.89 -20.64
C GLU A 187 33.88 0.80 -21.39
N VAL A 188 34.53 -0.33 -21.69
CA VAL A 188 33.89 -1.48 -22.35
C VAL A 188 32.72 -2.00 -21.50
N ARG A 189 32.89 -2.00 -20.17
CA ARG A 189 31.84 -2.42 -19.23
C ARG A 189 30.69 -1.41 -19.17
N ARG A 190 30.96 -0.10 -19.12
CA ARG A 190 29.93 0.95 -19.21
C ARG A 190 29.13 0.84 -20.50
N ALA A 191 29.78 0.61 -21.63
CA ALA A 191 29.12 0.40 -22.92
C ALA A 191 28.21 -0.84 -22.92
N ARG A 192 28.63 -1.94 -22.27
CA ARG A 192 27.79 -3.14 -22.08
C ARG A 192 26.59 -2.85 -21.17
N ILE A 193 26.81 -2.17 -20.04
CA ILE A 193 25.73 -1.78 -19.12
C ILE A 193 24.71 -0.90 -19.86
N GLU A 194 25.16 0.09 -20.62
CA GLU A 194 24.27 0.94 -21.43
C GLU A 194 23.48 0.16 -22.48
N SER A 195 24.13 -0.78 -23.19
CA SER A 195 23.44 -1.59 -24.20
C SER A 195 22.37 -2.50 -23.58
N THR A 196 22.68 -3.14 -22.44
CA THR A 196 21.70 -3.93 -21.70
C THR A 196 20.58 -3.06 -21.14
N LYS A 197 20.87 -1.85 -20.65
CA LYS A 197 19.83 -0.88 -20.24
C LYS A 197 18.87 -0.56 -21.39
N ARG A 198 19.40 -0.29 -22.59
CA ARG A 198 18.58 -0.04 -23.79
C ARG A 198 17.71 -1.24 -24.14
N LEU A 199 18.25 -2.46 -24.06
CA LEU A 199 17.48 -3.69 -24.30
C LEU A 199 16.36 -3.88 -23.27
N VAL A 200 16.66 -3.72 -21.98
CA VAL A 200 15.66 -3.82 -20.90
C VAL A 200 14.54 -2.80 -21.10
N ASN A 201 14.88 -1.56 -21.46
CA ASN A 201 13.89 -0.53 -21.75
C ASN A 201 13.06 -0.87 -23.01
N GLY A 202 13.69 -1.43 -24.04
CA GLY A 202 13.01 -1.88 -25.25
C GLY A 202 11.98 -2.99 -24.95
N PHE A 203 12.37 -4.02 -24.20
CA PHE A 203 11.45 -5.09 -23.80
C PHE A 203 10.30 -4.59 -22.93
N ALA A 204 10.57 -3.66 -22.00
CA ALA A 204 9.52 -3.06 -21.17
C ALA A 204 8.52 -2.26 -22.02
N ALA A 205 9.01 -1.45 -22.97
CA ALA A 205 8.15 -0.68 -23.87
C ALA A 205 7.26 -1.60 -24.74
N VAL A 206 7.84 -2.66 -25.31
CA VAL A 206 7.09 -3.66 -26.10
C VAL A 206 6.01 -4.33 -25.24
N ALA A 207 6.35 -4.76 -24.03
CA ALA A 207 5.39 -5.39 -23.13
C ALA A 207 4.19 -4.49 -22.83
N VAL A 208 4.41 -3.19 -22.72
CA VAL A 208 3.35 -2.23 -22.38
C VAL A 208 2.43 -1.98 -23.56
N VAL A 209 2.99 -1.82 -24.75
CA VAL A 209 2.19 -1.71 -25.98
C VAL A 209 1.29 -2.94 -26.13
N LEU A 210 1.83 -4.14 -25.86
CA LEU A 210 1.08 -5.39 -25.90
C LEU A 210 -0.02 -5.45 -24.82
N LEU A 211 0.26 -5.01 -23.59
CA LEU A 211 -0.74 -4.97 -22.51
C LEU A 211 -1.83 -3.94 -22.77
N ALA A 212 -1.50 -2.77 -23.32
CA ALA A 212 -2.47 -1.75 -23.70
C ALA A 212 -3.40 -2.28 -24.79
N LEU A 213 -2.83 -2.86 -25.86
CA LEU A 213 -3.61 -3.47 -26.94
C LEU A 213 -4.52 -4.60 -26.41
N ALA A 214 -3.98 -5.48 -25.56
CA ALA A 214 -4.74 -6.56 -24.93
C ALA A 214 -5.88 -6.00 -24.05
N GLY A 215 -5.60 -4.96 -23.26
CA GLY A 215 -6.56 -4.31 -22.38
C GLY A 215 -7.71 -3.64 -23.13
N GLU A 216 -7.42 -2.91 -24.20
CA GLU A 216 -8.44 -2.26 -25.04
C GLU A 216 -9.34 -3.29 -25.74
N VAL A 217 -8.73 -4.31 -26.35
CA VAL A 217 -9.48 -5.37 -27.03
C VAL A 217 -10.33 -6.14 -26.01
N ALA A 218 -9.79 -6.48 -24.84
CA ALA A 218 -10.54 -7.15 -23.77
C ALA A 218 -11.71 -6.30 -23.25
N ALA A 219 -11.50 -5.00 -23.05
CA ALA A 219 -12.54 -4.08 -22.62
C ALA A 219 -13.65 -3.95 -23.69
N GLY A 220 -13.28 -3.86 -24.97
CA GLY A 220 -14.23 -3.83 -26.08
C GLY A 220 -15.10 -5.10 -26.16
N LEU A 221 -14.48 -6.28 -26.04
CA LEU A 221 -15.18 -7.56 -26.03
C LEU A 221 -16.13 -7.68 -24.83
N ALA A 222 -15.67 -7.32 -23.63
CA ALA A 222 -16.49 -7.35 -22.42
C ALA A 222 -17.66 -6.36 -22.50
N TYR A 223 -17.44 -5.17 -23.07
CA TYR A 223 -18.48 -4.16 -23.26
C TYR A 223 -19.53 -4.62 -24.26
N HIS A 224 -19.11 -5.29 -25.35
CA HIS A 224 -20.04 -5.85 -26.33
C HIS A 224 -21.01 -6.85 -25.69
N GLU A 225 -20.49 -7.81 -24.91
CA GLU A 225 -21.33 -8.78 -24.19
C GLU A 225 -22.21 -8.11 -23.12
N TYR A 226 -21.67 -7.12 -22.40
CA TYR A 226 -22.47 -6.29 -21.50
C TYR A 226 -23.66 -5.65 -22.22
N ALA A 227 -23.41 -4.97 -23.35
CA ALA A 227 -24.44 -4.28 -24.12
C ALA A 227 -25.48 -5.26 -24.67
N ARG A 228 -25.05 -6.43 -25.16
CA ARG A 228 -25.92 -7.51 -25.63
C ARG A 228 -26.89 -7.96 -24.55
N HIS A 229 -26.38 -8.36 -23.37
CA HIS A 229 -27.24 -8.81 -22.28
C HIS A 229 -28.10 -7.68 -21.70
N ARG A 230 -27.55 -6.45 -21.58
CA ARG A 230 -28.27 -5.30 -21.06
C ARG A 230 -29.43 -4.87 -21.97
N THR A 231 -29.29 -5.05 -23.28
CA THR A 231 -30.36 -4.74 -24.25
C THR A 231 -31.58 -5.61 -23.99
N VAL A 232 -31.41 -6.93 -23.82
CA VAL A 232 -32.50 -7.86 -23.48
C VAL A 232 -33.20 -7.47 -22.18
N VAL A 233 -32.43 -7.14 -21.14
CA VAL A 233 -33.00 -6.70 -19.86
C VAL A 233 -33.76 -5.39 -20.00
N ARG A 234 -33.25 -4.44 -20.78
CA ARG A 234 -33.89 -3.13 -20.99
C ARG A 234 -35.17 -3.24 -21.83
N THR A 235 -35.22 -4.15 -22.79
CA THR A 235 -36.40 -4.34 -23.65
C THR A 235 -37.48 -5.16 -22.97
N VAL A 236 -37.12 -6.28 -22.33
CA VAL A 236 -38.11 -7.24 -21.78
C VAL A 236 -38.41 -6.98 -20.29
N GLY A 237 -37.43 -6.49 -19.53
CA GLY A 237 -37.54 -6.27 -18.07
C GLY A 237 -38.75 -5.43 -17.64
N PRO A 238 -39.02 -4.26 -18.26
CA PRO A 238 -40.17 -3.44 -17.89
C PRO A 238 -41.53 -4.14 -18.03
N PHE A 239 -41.66 -5.11 -18.93
CA PHE A 239 -42.90 -5.88 -19.09
C PHE A 239 -43.09 -6.90 -17.97
N TYR A 240 -42.00 -7.51 -17.49
CA TYR A 240 -42.05 -8.38 -16.31
C TYR A 240 -42.35 -7.59 -15.03
N GLU A 241 -41.75 -6.40 -14.87
CA GLU A 241 -42.07 -5.49 -13.76
C GLU A 241 -43.54 -5.06 -13.80
N ARG A 242 -44.05 -4.70 -14.99
CA ARG A 242 -45.47 -4.38 -15.20
C ARG A 242 -46.38 -5.57 -14.89
N ARG A 243 -46.03 -6.78 -15.34
CA ARG A 243 -46.79 -8.01 -15.04
C ARG A 243 -46.81 -8.28 -13.54
N ALA A 244 -45.67 -8.16 -12.86
CA ALA A 244 -45.59 -8.35 -11.41
C ALA A 244 -46.43 -7.29 -10.66
N GLY A 245 -46.39 -6.04 -11.09
CA GLY A 245 -47.24 -4.97 -10.56
C GLY A 245 -48.73 -5.23 -10.75
N LEU A 246 -49.14 -5.70 -11.93
CA LEU A 246 -50.53 -6.07 -12.21
C LEU A 246 -50.98 -7.29 -11.38
N MET A 247 -50.13 -8.29 -11.21
CA MET A 247 -50.40 -9.43 -10.32
C MET A 247 -50.56 -8.99 -8.87
N GLY A 248 -49.73 -8.05 -8.41
CA GLY A 248 -49.87 -7.43 -7.09
C GLY A 248 -51.18 -6.67 -6.94
N ALA A 249 -51.55 -5.86 -7.94
CA ALA A 249 -52.82 -5.12 -7.95
C ALA A 249 -54.04 -6.05 -7.97
N LEU A 250 -54.01 -7.13 -8.76
CA LEU A 250 -55.07 -8.16 -8.77
C LEU A 250 -55.18 -8.87 -7.42
N ALA A 251 -54.05 -9.20 -6.79
CA ALA A 251 -54.05 -9.81 -5.45
C ALA A 251 -54.60 -8.85 -4.39
N GLN A 252 -54.25 -7.56 -4.47
CA GLN A 252 -54.79 -6.53 -3.58
C GLN A 252 -56.29 -6.33 -3.80
N ASN A 253 -56.74 -6.21 -5.05
CA ASN A 253 -58.16 -6.09 -5.37
C ASN A 253 -58.95 -7.32 -4.89
N ALA A 254 -58.41 -8.54 -5.06
CA ALA A 254 -59.03 -9.75 -4.52
C ALA A 254 -59.14 -9.75 -2.99
N ALA A 255 -58.11 -9.26 -2.29
CA ALA A 255 -58.14 -9.09 -0.84
C ALA A 255 -59.16 -8.03 -0.40
N GLU A 256 -59.28 -6.92 -1.14
CA GLU A 256 -60.29 -5.89 -0.91
C GLU A 256 -61.71 -6.42 -1.15
N GLN A 257 -61.93 -7.20 -2.21
CA GLN A 257 -63.22 -7.87 -2.45
C GLN A 257 -63.59 -8.80 -1.29
N GLU A 258 -62.63 -9.57 -0.78
CA GLU A 258 -62.86 -10.44 0.37
C GLU A 258 -63.17 -9.65 1.64
N ALA A 259 -62.47 -8.52 1.86
CA ALA A 259 -62.73 -7.63 2.98
C ALA A 259 -64.13 -6.99 2.91
N VAL A 260 -64.54 -6.53 1.72
CA VAL A 260 -65.88 -5.96 1.48
C VAL A 260 -66.96 -7.02 1.65
N ARG A 261 -66.77 -8.25 1.13
CA ARG A 261 -67.71 -9.37 1.34
C ARG A 261 -67.92 -9.68 2.81
N LYS A 262 -66.85 -9.64 3.61
CA LYS A 262 -66.91 -9.90 5.05
C LYS A 262 -67.41 -8.70 5.85
N ARG A 263 -67.44 -7.49 5.29
CA ARG A 263 -67.79 -6.25 6.02
C ARG A 263 -69.15 -6.31 6.73
N PRO A 264 -70.24 -6.84 6.13
CA PRO A 264 -71.52 -6.95 6.84
C PRO A 264 -71.50 -8.00 7.95
N GLU A 265 -70.76 -9.10 7.76
CA GLU A 265 -70.59 -10.15 8.78
C GLU A 265 -69.75 -9.64 9.95
N ILE A 266 -68.67 -8.91 9.64
CA ILE A 266 -67.82 -8.23 10.62
C ILE A 266 -68.65 -7.17 11.35
N LEU A 267 -69.46 -6.37 10.66
CA LEU A 267 -70.31 -5.36 11.30
C LEU A 267 -71.38 -6.01 12.18
N TYR A 268 -72.00 -7.11 11.72
CA TYR A 268 -72.95 -7.89 12.53
C TYR A 268 -72.27 -8.44 13.79
N ALA A 269 -71.09 -9.03 13.65
CA ALA A 269 -70.29 -9.53 14.75
C ALA A 269 -69.85 -8.39 15.67
N GLN A 270 -69.38 -7.26 15.14
CA GLN A 270 -68.97 -6.08 15.90
C GLN A 270 -70.14 -5.48 16.66
N LEU A 271 -71.31 -5.30 16.04
CA LEU A 271 -72.49 -4.79 16.75
C LEU A 271 -72.92 -5.80 17.84
N THR A 272 -72.91 -7.10 17.55
CA THR A 272 -73.18 -8.16 18.54
C THR A 272 -72.17 -8.15 19.69
N VAL A 273 -70.90 -7.93 19.37
CA VAL A 273 -69.78 -7.85 20.32
C VAL A 273 -69.80 -6.52 21.08
N HIS A 274 -70.21 -5.40 20.50
CA HIS A 274 -70.33 -4.09 21.17
C HIS A 274 -71.51 -4.09 22.16
N GLY A 275 -72.52 -4.95 21.93
CA GLY A 275 -73.54 -5.31 22.90
C GLY A 275 -73.06 -6.24 24.04
N LEU A 276 -71.96 -6.97 23.83
CA LEU A 276 -71.33 -7.89 24.80
C LEU A 276 -70.07 -7.31 25.49
N GLN A 277 -69.39 -6.33 24.90
CA GLN A 277 -68.16 -5.69 25.38
C GLN A 277 -68.43 -4.49 26.30
N ALA A 278 -69.70 -4.13 26.53
CA ALA A 278 -70.09 -3.36 27.72
C ALA A 278 -69.81 -4.11 29.04
N GLU A 279 -69.51 -5.42 28.99
CA GLU A 279 -69.14 -6.25 30.15
C GLU A 279 -67.68 -6.77 30.14
N ALA A 280 -66.89 -6.52 29.09
CA ALA A 280 -65.55 -7.10 28.94
C ALA A 280 -64.47 -6.04 28.62
N ALA A 281 -64.57 -4.86 29.23
CA ALA A 281 -63.51 -3.84 29.26
C ALA A 281 -62.47 -4.08 30.38
N GLN A 282 -62.31 -5.33 30.84
CA GLN A 282 -61.20 -5.75 31.68
C GLN A 282 -60.67 -7.07 31.10
N VAL A 283 -59.42 -7.02 30.60
CA VAL A 283 -58.47 -8.14 30.37
C VAL A 283 -57.94 -8.18 28.92
N GLN A 284 -56.65 -7.83 28.79
CA GLN A 284 -55.68 -8.14 27.73
C GLN A 284 -55.76 -7.32 26.42
N ALA A 285 -54.85 -6.40 26.06
CA ALA A 285 -53.51 -6.03 26.52
C ALA A 285 -52.56 -7.22 26.74
N VAL A 286 -52.04 -7.79 25.64
CA VAL A 286 -50.73 -8.47 25.46
C VAL A 286 -50.81 -9.28 24.14
N GLU A 287 -49.78 -9.21 23.29
CA GLU A 287 -49.55 -10.00 22.03
C GLU A 287 -49.84 -9.35 20.66
N ALA A 288 -49.55 -8.07 20.49
CA ALA A 288 -49.25 -7.54 19.15
C ALA A 288 -47.88 -6.84 19.16
N GLU A 289 -46.92 -7.47 18.47
CA GLU A 289 -45.97 -6.85 17.52
C GLU A 289 -44.54 -7.45 17.55
N GLU A 290 -44.40 -8.73 17.94
CA GLU A 290 -43.11 -9.45 17.96
C GLU A 290 -42.64 -9.97 16.58
N ARG A 291 -43.04 -9.36 15.45
CA ARG A 291 -42.69 -9.90 14.11
C ARG A 291 -42.36 -8.86 13.05
N ARG A 292 -41.46 -7.92 13.34
CA ARG A 292 -40.78 -7.13 12.29
C ARG A 292 -39.29 -6.99 12.59
N ILE A 293 -38.48 -7.74 11.83
CA ILE A 293 -37.16 -7.38 11.25
C ILE A 293 -36.37 -8.69 11.03
N ARG A 294 -36.69 -9.40 9.94
CA ARG A 294 -35.77 -10.30 9.24
C ARG A 294 -36.14 -10.33 7.76
N SER A 295 -35.55 -9.44 6.99
CA SER A 295 -34.85 -9.82 5.78
C SER A 295 -34.24 -8.56 5.18
N LEU A 296 -32.90 -8.53 5.08
CA LEU A 296 -32.19 -8.07 3.90
C LEU A 296 -30.68 -8.36 4.08
N SER A 297 -30.28 -9.42 3.36
CA SER A 297 -28.97 -9.81 2.82
C SER A 297 -27.69 -9.72 3.70
N PRO A 298 -27.32 -10.83 4.38
CA PRO A 298 -25.95 -11.03 4.91
C PRO A 298 -24.87 -11.10 3.83
N THR A 299 -25.23 -11.45 2.59
CA THR A 299 -24.29 -11.76 1.50
C THR A 299 -23.62 -10.52 0.89
N MET A 300 -24.22 -9.33 0.98
CA MET A 300 -23.64 -8.10 0.41
C MET A 300 -22.60 -7.46 1.33
N ARG A 301 -22.67 -7.73 2.65
CA ARG A 301 -21.71 -7.24 3.65
C ARG A 301 -20.35 -7.97 3.55
N TRP A 302 -20.35 -9.26 3.19
CA TRP A 302 -19.10 -10.04 3.09
C TRP A 302 -18.25 -9.67 1.88
N VAL A 303 -18.86 -9.29 0.75
CA VAL A 303 -18.12 -8.86 -0.45
C VAL A 303 -17.49 -7.48 -0.25
N ALA A 304 -18.20 -6.53 0.35
CA ALA A 304 -17.66 -5.21 0.68
C ALA A 304 -16.56 -5.28 1.75
N ALA A 305 -16.72 -6.16 2.75
CA ALA A 305 -15.71 -6.38 3.79
C ALA A 305 -14.42 -7.01 3.22
N GLY A 306 -14.53 -7.99 2.31
CA GLY A 306 -13.35 -8.60 1.66
C GLY A 306 -12.55 -7.60 0.83
N PHE A 307 -13.23 -6.70 0.10
CA PHE A 307 -12.57 -5.67 -0.70
C PHE A 307 -11.90 -4.59 0.16
N ALA A 308 -12.54 -4.19 1.27
CA ALA A 308 -11.97 -3.24 2.23
C ALA A 308 -10.75 -3.82 2.97
N VAL A 309 -10.76 -5.11 3.31
CA VAL A 309 -9.62 -5.79 3.95
C VAL A 309 -8.43 -5.91 2.99
N LEU A 310 -8.66 -6.22 1.71
CA LEU A 310 -7.59 -6.29 0.71
C LEU A 310 -6.94 -4.92 0.46
N ILE A 311 -7.75 -3.86 0.33
CA ILE A 311 -7.25 -2.48 0.22
C ILE A 311 -6.51 -2.06 1.49
N GLY A 312 -7.05 -2.40 2.67
CA GLY A 312 -6.41 -2.14 3.96
C GLY A 312 -5.06 -2.85 4.11
N LEU A 313 -4.93 -4.10 3.64
CA LEU A 313 -3.67 -4.85 3.63
C LEU A 313 -2.65 -4.27 2.65
N LEU A 314 -3.11 -3.80 1.48
CA LEU A 314 -2.23 -3.15 0.49
C LEU A 314 -1.72 -1.78 0.97
N ILE A 315 -2.59 -0.98 1.60
CA ILE A 315 -2.22 0.30 2.22
C ILE A 315 -1.31 0.06 3.44
N GLY A 316 -1.63 -0.92 4.28
CA GLY A 316 -0.81 -1.30 5.43
C GLY A 316 0.59 -1.77 5.03
N ALA A 317 0.71 -2.57 3.96
CA ALA A 317 2.00 -2.96 3.41
C ALA A 317 2.76 -1.76 2.82
N ALA A 318 2.09 -0.87 2.07
CA ALA A 318 2.71 0.32 1.52
C ALA A 318 3.25 1.28 2.61
N LEU A 319 2.53 1.42 3.73
CA LEU A 319 2.95 2.23 4.87
C LEU A 319 4.05 1.55 5.71
N ALA A 320 4.03 0.21 5.83
CA ALA A 320 5.03 -0.53 6.60
C ALA A 320 6.41 -0.60 5.93
N PHE A 321 6.49 -0.48 4.59
CA PHE A 321 7.74 -0.56 3.82
C PHE A 321 8.20 0.79 3.24
N GLY A 322 7.50 1.88 3.56
CA GLY A 322 7.76 3.24 3.09
C GLY A 322 8.73 4.03 3.98
N GLU A 323 9.52 3.40 4.84
CA GLU A 323 10.58 4.12 5.56
C GLU A 323 11.68 4.51 4.58
N THR A 324 11.57 5.74 4.06
CA THR A 324 12.67 6.44 3.42
C THR A 324 13.81 6.50 4.45
N ALA A 325 14.87 5.72 4.21
CA ALA A 325 16.04 5.70 5.07
C ALA A 325 16.50 7.15 5.32
N LYS A 326 16.46 7.57 6.58
CA LYS A 326 16.80 8.95 6.95
C LYS A 326 18.25 9.23 6.54
N PRO A 327 18.56 10.40 5.94
CA PRO A 327 19.93 10.78 5.63
C PRO A 327 20.79 10.65 6.89
N GLY A 328 21.92 9.95 6.80
CA GLY A 328 22.86 9.80 7.91
C GLY A 328 24.01 10.79 7.80
N ILE A 329 24.57 11.21 8.93
CA ILE A 329 25.80 12.00 8.99
C ILE A 329 26.92 11.17 9.64
N THR A 330 28.04 11.07 8.94
CA THR A 330 29.26 10.43 9.43
C THR A 330 30.34 11.50 9.61
N VAL A 331 30.81 11.70 10.83
CA VAL A 331 31.96 12.56 11.12
C VAL A 331 33.16 11.67 11.37
N VAL A 332 34.24 11.88 10.63
CA VAL A 332 35.51 11.20 10.80
C VAL A 332 36.51 12.17 11.41
N VAL A 333 37.10 11.80 12.54
CA VAL A 333 38.16 12.56 13.21
C VAL A 333 39.48 11.90 12.84
N LEU A 334 40.35 12.63 12.14
CA LEU A 334 41.63 12.15 11.61
C LEU A 334 42.79 12.77 12.38
N ASP A 335 43.62 11.94 12.99
CA ASP A 335 44.76 12.39 13.77
C ASP A 335 45.93 12.87 12.90
N LEU A 336 46.38 14.11 13.13
CA LEU A 336 47.51 14.76 12.45
C LEU A 336 48.69 15.01 13.40
N SER A 337 48.70 14.40 14.59
CA SER A 337 49.80 14.54 15.55
C SER A 337 51.05 13.78 15.13
N ASP A 338 52.20 14.28 15.55
CA ASP A 338 53.52 13.68 15.29
C ASP A 338 53.77 12.39 16.07
N SER A 339 52.91 12.04 17.05
CA SER A 339 52.89 10.73 17.71
C SER A 339 52.45 9.61 16.75
N VAL A 340 51.68 9.94 15.71
CA VAL A 340 51.24 8.99 14.68
C VAL A 340 52.34 8.80 13.65
N ASN A 341 52.93 7.60 13.63
CA ASN A 341 53.93 7.27 12.63
C ASN A 341 53.36 7.29 11.18
N ALA A 342 54.23 7.39 10.19
CA ALA A 342 53.83 7.54 8.79
C ALA A 342 52.99 6.37 8.24
N GLU A 343 53.21 5.14 8.72
CA GLU A 343 52.46 3.96 8.30
C GLU A 343 51.03 3.98 8.86
N GLU A 344 50.88 4.24 10.17
CA GLU A 344 49.60 4.38 10.86
C GLU A 344 48.79 5.54 10.28
N PHE A 345 49.47 6.64 9.94
CA PHE A 345 48.85 7.78 9.28
C PHE A 345 48.31 7.40 7.89
N THR A 346 49.09 6.65 7.11
CA THR A 346 48.66 6.16 5.79
C THR A 346 47.44 5.23 5.92
N GLU A 347 47.41 4.37 6.92
CA GLU A 347 46.27 3.51 7.23
C GLU A 347 45.03 4.31 7.69
N ASN A 348 45.22 5.39 8.47
CA ASN A 348 44.13 6.31 8.80
C ASN A 348 43.55 6.96 7.52
N LEU A 349 44.38 7.40 6.58
CA LEU A 349 43.91 7.97 5.32
C LEU A 349 43.10 6.96 4.48
N ARG A 350 43.53 5.69 4.46
CA ARG A 350 42.81 4.59 3.82
C ARG A 350 41.47 4.28 4.50
N ALA A 351 41.40 4.37 5.82
CA ALA A 351 40.14 4.19 6.55
C ALA A 351 39.09 5.25 6.18
N VAL A 352 39.50 6.49 5.89
CA VAL A 352 38.60 7.53 5.35
C VAL A 352 38.08 7.15 3.96
N GLU A 353 38.92 6.56 3.10
CA GLU A 353 38.47 6.03 1.81
C GLU A 353 37.42 4.93 1.98
N GLY A 354 37.63 4.03 2.95
CA GLY A 354 36.63 3.02 3.34
C GLY A 354 35.30 3.64 3.76
N ALA A 355 35.34 4.70 4.57
CA ALA A 355 34.14 5.43 4.99
C ALA A 355 33.39 6.09 3.81
N ILE A 356 34.11 6.63 2.82
CA ILE A 356 33.50 7.16 1.58
C ILE A 356 32.80 6.05 0.79
N ARG A 357 33.44 4.87 0.64
CA ARG A 357 32.87 3.74 -0.09
C ARG A 357 31.61 3.20 0.58
N GLN A 358 31.58 3.16 1.92
CA GLN A 358 30.45 2.67 2.70
C GLN A 358 29.31 3.69 2.90
N LEU A 359 29.46 4.93 2.39
CA LEU A 359 28.41 5.92 2.52
C LEU A 359 27.19 5.51 1.66
N PRO A 360 25.97 5.47 2.23
CA PRO A 360 24.76 5.12 1.48
C PRO A 360 24.30 6.30 0.60
N SER A 361 23.43 6.02 -0.36
CA SER A 361 22.59 7.05 -0.99
C SER A 361 21.56 7.60 0.01
N GLY A 362 20.77 8.60 -0.42
CA GLY A 362 19.75 9.22 0.43
C GLY A 362 20.19 10.56 1.01
N GLY A 363 21.23 11.19 0.45
CA GLY A 363 21.74 12.48 0.96
C GLY A 363 22.56 12.34 2.23
N ALA A 364 23.29 11.22 2.40
CA ALA A 364 24.15 11.02 3.55
C ALA A 364 25.40 11.92 3.46
N GLU A 365 25.80 12.50 4.59
CA GLU A 365 26.93 13.42 4.65
C GLU A 365 28.14 12.77 5.31
N LEU A 366 29.33 13.05 4.77
CA LEU A 366 30.62 12.72 5.37
C LEU A 366 31.39 14.00 5.63
N ARG A 367 31.86 14.19 6.86
CA ARG A 367 32.75 15.30 7.25
C ARG A 367 34.02 14.74 7.87
N VAL A 368 35.18 15.25 7.46
CA VAL A 368 36.47 14.85 8.03
C VAL A 368 37.06 16.02 8.82
N LEU A 369 37.32 15.83 10.10
CA LEU A 369 37.92 16.80 11.02
C LEU A 369 39.38 16.40 11.32
N ALA A 370 40.22 17.38 11.63
CA ALA A 370 41.58 17.13 12.08
C ALA A 370 41.63 17.01 13.62
N VAL A 371 42.51 16.15 14.13
CA VAL A 371 43.06 16.28 15.48
C VAL A 371 44.43 16.93 15.38
N ASP A 372 44.58 18.08 16.01
CA ASP A 372 45.85 18.78 16.20
C ASP A 372 45.89 19.40 17.60
N ASP A 373 46.80 20.34 17.85
CA ASP A 373 46.95 21.03 19.13
C ASP A 373 45.74 21.90 19.54
N ALA A 374 44.85 22.24 18.60
CA ALA A 374 43.69 23.11 18.83
C ALA A 374 42.47 22.74 17.95
N SER A 375 42.06 21.46 18.00
CA SER A 375 41.09 20.88 17.06
C SER A 375 39.71 21.55 17.03
N PHE A 376 39.24 22.12 18.15
CA PHE A 376 37.85 22.62 18.27
C PHE A 376 37.50 23.74 17.27
N GLY A 377 38.45 24.64 17.00
CA GLY A 377 38.23 25.79 16.12
C GLY A 377 38.47 25.52 14.63
N ARG A 378 38.87 24.30 14.26
CA ARG A 378 39.29 23.99 12.88
C ARG A 378 38.10 23.75 11.97
N ALA A 379 38.21 24.25 10.74
CA ALA A 379 37.29 23.89 9.67
C ALA A 379 37.51 22.43 9.23
N PRO A 380 36.47 21.74 8.74
CA PRO A 380 36.62 20.37 8.23
C PRO A 380 37.63 20.29 7.09
N LEU A 381 38.47 19.26 7.13
CA LEU A 381 39.46 18.95 6.10
C LEU A 381 38.81 18.57 4.77
N PHE A 382 37.65 17.93 4.84
CA PHE A 382 36.89 17.42 3.71
C PHE A 382 35.40 17.30 4.06
N ARG A 383 34.54 17.58 3.07
CA ARG A 383 33.08 17.41 3.15
C ARG A 383 32.60 16.75 1.87
N ALA A 384 31.69 15.79 1.99
CA ALA A 384 31.05 15.16 0.85
C ALA A 384 29.60 14.81 1.17
N LEU A 385 28.70 15.07 0.23
CA LEU A 385 27.29 14.75 0.33
C LEU A 385 26.94 13.73 -0.74
N SER A 386 26.46 12.55 -0.33
CA SER A 386 26.04 11.49 -1.25
C SER A 386 24.78 11.91 -2.02
N PRO A 387 24.54 11.36 -3.21
CA PRO A 387 23.34 11.70 -3.96
C PRO A 387 22.08 11.27 -3.21
N ALA A 388 21.00 12.03 -3.40
CA ALA A 388 19.68 11.72 -2.84
C ALA A 388 19.19 10.34 -3.30
N GLU A 389 19.51 9.97 -4.54
CA GLU A 389 19.15 8.69 -5.15
C GLU A 389 20.41 7.93 -5.58
N ALA A 390 20.40 6.61 -5.45
CA ALA A 390 21.53 5.80 -5.89
C ALA A 390 21.66 5.74 -7.42
N GLY A 391 20.59 6.07 -8.15
CA GLY A 391 20.41 5.66 -9.54
C GLY A 391 19.84 4.24 -9.63
N ARG A 392 19.29 3.89 -10.80
CA ARG A 392 18.57 2.64 -11.03
C ARG A 392 19.41 1.38 -10.74
N PHE A 393 20.70 1.50 -10.95
CA PHE A 393 21.72 0.48 -10.82
C PHE A 393 22.85 0.94 -9.90
N GLY A 394 22.60 1.93 -9.02
CA GLY A 394 23.66 2.50 -8.19
C GLY A 394 24.63 3.41 -8.93
N GLU A 395 24.39 3.73 -10.21
CA GLU A 395 25.34 4.47 -11.05
C GLU A 395 25.65 5.87 -10.52
N TYR A 396 24.65 6.56 -9.97
CA TYR A 396 24.86 7.91 -9.42
C TYR A 396 25.70 7.85 -8.15
N LEU A 397 25.46 6.83 -7.32
CA LEU A 397 26.24 6.62 -6.10
C LEU A 397 27.68 6.21 -6.43
N ASP A 398 27.89 5.36 -7.44
CA ASP A 398 29.22 4.89 -7.82
C ASP A 398 30.05 5.97 -8.54
N ASP A 399 29.43 6.76 -9.41
CA ASP A 399 30.07 7.93 -10.02
C ASP A 399 30.44 8.97 -8.96
N TRP A 400 29.54 9.23 -8.01
CA TRP A 400 29.81 10.09 -6.87
C TRP A 400 30.95 9.55 -6.00
N ARG A 401 30.95 8.26 -5.63
CA ARG A 401 32.00 7.63 -4.83
C ARG A 401 33.36 7.80 -5.50
N SER A 402 33.42 7.53 -6.81
CA SER A 402 34.63 7.69 -7.60
C SER A 402 35.12 9.14 -7.58
N ALA A 403 34.23 10.13 -7.71
CA ALA A 403 34.57 11.55 -7.64
C ALA A 403 35.03 11.97 -6.24
N ALA A 404 34.31 11.54 -5.20
CA ALA A 404 34.62 11.82 -3.80
C ALA A 404 35.98 11.23 -3.39
N LEU A 405 36.28 9.99 -3.80
CA LEU A 405 37.58 9.35 -3.57
C LEU A 405 38.72 10.10 -4.25
N ARG A 406 38.54 10.55 -5.51
CA ARG A 406 39.55 11.37 -6.19
C ARG A 406 39.78 12.70 -5.47
N ALA A 407 38.69 13.36 -5.03
CA ALA A 407 38.78 14.62 -4.30
C ALA A 407 39.49 14.43 -2.94
N TRP A 408 39.16 13.36 -2.21
CA TRP A 408 39.82 13.00 -0.97
C TRP A 408 41.31 12.70 -1.18
N LYS A 409 41.67 11.85 -2.15
CA LYS A 409 43.09 11.53 -2.45
C LYS A 409 43.91 12.78 -2.76
N LYS A 410 43.35 13.72 -3.54
CA LYS A 410 44.00 15.01 -3.83
C LYS A 410 44.22 15.84 -2.56
N ARG A 411 43.26 15.83 -1.62
CA ARG A 411 43.39 16.53 -0.33
C ARG A 411 44.40 15.84 0.58
N ALA A 412 44.29 14.52 0.73
CA ALA A 412 45.11 13.67 1.57
C ALA A 412 46.60 13.72 1.21
N ALA A 413 46.94 13.84 -0.08
CA ALA A 413 48.32 13.98 -0.54
C ALA A 413 49.09 15.18 0.07
N ASN A 414 48.37 16.18 0.58
CA ASN A 414 48.96 17.38 1.19
C ASN A 414 48.93 17.35 2.74
N LEU A 415 48.35 16.32 3.35
CA LEU A 415 48.26 16.18 4.80
C LEU A 415 49.52 15.50 5.34
N LYS A 416 49.99 15.93 6.51
CA LYS A 416 51.15 15.37 7.20
C LYS A 416 50.90 15.33 8.72
N PRO A 417 51.34 14.27 9.43
CA PRO A 417 51.24 14.17 10.87
C PRO A 417 52.35 15.00 11.54
N LEU A 418 52.14 16.31 11.66
CA LEU A 418 53.16 17.27 12.15
C LEU A 418 52.69 18.09 13.35
N ALA A 419 51.46 17.89 13.83
CA ALA A 419 50.97 18.62 14.98
C ALA A 419 51.69 18.13 16.25
N ARG A 420 52.12 19.06 17.10
CA ARG A 420 52.90 18.75 18.33
C ARG A 420 52.06 18.15 19.46
N GLY A 421 50.77 17.96 19.24
CA GLY A 421 49.82 17.48 20.23
C GLY A 421 48.50 17.08 19.59
N SER A 422 47.67 16.42 20.39
CA SER A 422 46.44 15.76 19.94
C SER A 422 45.28 16.18 20.84
N ASP A 423 44.54 17.22 20.45
CA ASP A 423 43.31 17.66 21.12
C ASP A 423 42.10 16.84 20.64
N VAL A 424 42.08 15.56 21.01
CA VAL A 424 40.99 14.62 20.69
C VAL A 424 39.67 15.08 21.29
N ILE A 425 39.67 15.55 22.54
CA ILE A 425 38.47 16.08 23.22
C ILE A 425 37.90 17.28 22.46
N GLY A 426 38.76 18.19 21.98
CA GLY A 426 38.33 19.31 21.14
C GLY A 426 37.75 18.87 19.80
N ALA A 427 38.34 17.86 19.15
CA ALA A 427 37.82 17.31 17.89
C ALA A 427 36.45 16.64 18.07
N VAL A 428 36.27 15.89 19.15
CA VAL A 428 34.97 15.28 19.50
C VAL A 428 33.93 16.35 19.83
N SER A 429 34.32 17.41 20.54
CA SER A 429 33.45 18.56 20.80
C SER A 429 33.04 19.28 19.51
N ARG A 430 33.95 19.41 18.55
CA ARG A 430 33.62 19.93 17.22
C ARG A 430 32.67 19.02 16.47
N ALA A 431 32.85 17.70 16.53
CA ALA A 431 31.96 16.72 15.91
C ALA A 431 30.53 16.82 16.45
N ALA A 432 30.35 17.08 17.75
CA ALA A 432 29.04 17.30 18.35
C ALA A 432 28.28 18.46 17.67
N ILE A 433 28.96 19.58 17.41
CA ILE A 433 28.38 20.72 16.68
C ILE A 433 27.97 20.31 15.26
N GLU A 434 28.80 19.54 14.55
CA GLU A 434 28.45 19.08 13.20
C GLU A 434 27.20 18.17 13.21
N PHE A 435 26.96 17.41 14.29
CA PHE A 435 25.74 16.59 14.45
C PHE A 435 24.48 17.40 14.81
N GLU A 436 24.64 18.58 15.42
CA GLU A 436 23.53 19.50 15.68
C GLU A 436 23.01 20.14 14.40
N GLU A 437 23.87 20.38 13.41
CA GLU A 437 23.49 20.90 12.09
C GLU A 437 22.65 19.91 11.27
N ALA A 438 22.59 18.63 11.66
CA ALA A 438 21.82 17.57 10.99
C ALA A 438 20.82 16.88 11.96
N PRO A 439 19.73 17.57 12.36
CA PRO A 439 18.75 17.01 13.28
C PRO A 439 17.97 15.84 12.65
N GLY A 440 17.81 14.75 13.40
CA GLY A 440 17.04 13.57 12.96
C GLY A 440 17.80 12.59 12.05
N ALA A 441 19.04 12.91 11.66
CA ALA A 441 19.93 12.01 10.93
C ALA A 441 20.47 10.89 11.82
N THR A 442 20.79 9.74 11.23
CA THR A 442 21.59 8.71 11.92
C THR A 442 23.03 9.21 12.06
N ARG A 443 23.53 9.34 13.29
CA ARG A 443 24.81 9.99 13.60
C ARG A 443 25.90 8.98 13.91
N ARG A 444 27.03 9.09 13.21
CA ARG A 444 28.19 8.21 13.38
C ARG A 444 29.47 9.01 13.53
N LEU A 445 30.25 8.69 14.56
CA LEU A 445 31.55 9.28 14.83
C LEU A 445 32.63 8.21 14.70
N LEU A 446 33.50 8.37 13.70
CA LEU A 446 34.67 7.53 13.48
C LEU A 446 35.91 8.30 13.94
N ILE A 447 36.66 7.78 14.91
CA ILE A 447 37.87 8.40 15.41
C ILE A 447 39.06 7.54 14.98
N LEU A 448 39.96 8.13 14.20
CA LEU A 448 41.16 7.51 13.64
C LEU A 448 42.38 8.13 14.34
N SER A 449 42.69 7.66 15.54
CA SER A 449 43.68 8.24 16.45
C SER A 449 44.24 7.17 17.38
N ASP A 450 45.45 7.39 17.89
CA ASP A 450 46.03 6.60 18.99
C ASP A 450 45.30 6.83 20.34
N MET A 451 44.36 7.78 20.37
CA MET A 451 43.55 8.19 21.52
C MET A 451 44.37 8.74 22.71
N ARG A 452 45.58 9.24 22.46
CA ARG A 452 46.42 9.90 23.47
C ARG A 452 46.19 11.41 23.43
N GLN A 453 45.35 11.91 24.32
CA GLN A 453 45.12 13.36 24.46
C GLN A 453 46.41 14.07 24.88
N VAL A 454 46.84 15.07 24.11
CA VAL A 454 47.90 16.02 24.47
C VAL A 454 47.39 17.42 24.19
N GLY A 455 46.81 18.04 25.23
CA GLY A 455 46.14 19.31 25.12
C GLY A 455 45.17 19.54 26.27
N ARG A 456 44.70 20.78 26.46
CA ARG A 456 43.74 21.16 27.51
C ARG A 456 44.18 20.80 28.93
N GLY A 457 45.49 20.83 29.18
CA GLY A 457 46.05 20.50 30.49
C GLY A 457 46.08 19.00 30.81
N LEU A 458 45.85 18.14 29.80
CA LEU A 458 46.00 16.69 29.87
C LEU A 458 47.12 16.23 28.94
N ASN A 459 47.86 15.20 29.38
CA ASN A 459 48.86 14.52 28.56
C ASN A 459 48.79 13.02 28.86
N PHE A 460 48.31 12.25 27.88
CA PHE A 460 48.11 10.80 27.95
C PHE A 460 49.24 10.00 27.29
N GLU A 461 50.27 10.66 26.77
CA GLU A 461 51.52 10.00 26.39
C GLU A 461 52.32 9.57 27.63
N LYS A 462 52.16 10.32 28.72
CA LYS A 462 52.72 9.98 30.02
C LYS A 462 51.82 9.00 30.77
N PRO A 463 52.36 8.18 31.71
CA PRO A 463 51.55 7.30 32.54
C PRO A 463 50.37 8.03 33.17
N MET A 464 49.16 7.59 32.83
CA MET A 464 47.94 8.23 33.29
C MET A 464 47.67 7.86 34.75
N GLY A 465 47.30 8.85 35.56
CA GLY A 465 46.82 8.65 36.92
C GLY A 465 45.45 7.96 36.98
N ASP A 466 44.71 8.14 38.07
CA ASP A 466 43.37 7.57 38.20
C ASP A 466 42.40 8.15 37.16
N SER A 467 41.92 7.31 36.24
CA SER A 467 40.99 7.67 35.16
C SER A 467 39.72 8.34 35.69
N LYS A 468 39.25 7.96 36.88
CA LYS A 468 38.03 8.55 37.47
C LYS A 468 38.26 10.00 37.88
N GLN A 469 39.39 10.31 38.50
CA GLN A 469 39.72 11.67 38.91
C GLN A 469 39.88 12.60 37.70
N ILE A 470 40.52 12.09 36.64
CA ILE A 470 40.67 12.82 35.39
C ILE A 470 39.30 13.06 34.74
N LEU A 471 38.43 12.05 34.70
CA LEU A 471 37.08 12.20 34.14
C LEU A 471 36.23 13.20 34.94
N GLU A 472 36.27 13.16 36.27
CA GLU A 472 35.58 14.14 37.12
C GLU A 472 36.10 15.56 36.90
N ARG A 473 37.41 15.73 36.66
CA ARG A 473 37.97 17.02 36.27
C ARG A 473 37.43 17.49 34.92
N VAL A 474 37.49 16.65 33.89
CA VAL A 474 36.98 16.94 32.54
C VAL A 474 35.49 17.30 32.56
N LYS A 475 34.71 16.58 33.37
CA LYS A 475 33.28 16.84 33.59
C LYS A 475 33.04 18.19 34.26
N ARG A 476 33.80 18.51 35.32
CA ARG A 476 33.69 19.77 36.07
C ARG A 476 34.09 20.98 35.22
N GLU A 477 35.05 20.79 34.32
CA GLU A 477 35.48 21.79 33.34
C GLU A 477 34.53 21.89 32.12
N GLY A 478 33.44 21.11 32.07
CA GLY A 478 32.44 21.17 31.00
C GLY A 478 32.97 20.68 29.64
N MET A 479 33.99 19.81 29.64
CA MET A 479 34.64 19.34 28.41
C MET A 479 34.02 18.07 27.82
N ILE A 480 32.94 17.55 28.40
CA ILE A 480 32.21 16.40 27.85
C ILE A 480 31.07 16.93 26.95
N PRO A 481 31.14 16.75 25.62
CA PRO A 481 30.11 17.25 24.72
C PRO A 481 28.86 16.35 24.76
N GLU A 482 27.72 16.85 24.26
CA GLU A 482 26.52 16.04 24.09
C GLU A 482 26.56 15.25 22.78
N LEU A 483 26.56 13.92 22.88
CA LEU A 483 26.62 12.98 21.75
C LEU A 483 25.46 11.97 21.81
N ARG A 484 24.27 12.44 22.20
CA ARG A 484 23.08 11.58 22.32
C ARG A 484 22.77 10.89 20.99
N SER A 485 22.61 9.57 21.07
CA SER A 485 22.30 8.72 19.91
C SER A 485 23.37 8.74 18.81
N VAL A 486 24.62 9.05 19.16
CA VAL A 486 25.77 8.93 18.26
C VAL A 486 26.43 7.58 18.50
N GLU A 487 26.62 6.81 17.43
CA GLU A 487 27.45 5.61 17.47
C GLU A 487 28.92 6.00 17.28
N VAL A 488 29.80 5.51 18.14
CA VAL A 488 31.23 5.87 18.14
C VAL A 488 32.11 4.66 17.86
N TRP A 489 33.05 4.81 16.94
CA TRP A 489 34.11 3.85 16.66
C TRP A 489 35.46 4.52 16.85
N ALA A 490 36.17 4.16 17.92
CA ALA A 490 37.56 4.54 18.12
C ALA A 490 38.46 3.45 17.54
N LEU A 491 39.07 3.75 16.39
CA LEU A 491 39.89 2.83 15.61
C LEU A 491 41.33 3.33 15.49
N GLY A 492 42.27 2.39 15.30
CA GLY A 492 43.69 2.73 15.24
C GLY A 492 44.28 3.10 16.61
N VAL A 493 43.65 2.63 17.69
CA VAL A 493 44.14 2.88 19.06
C VAL A 493 45.48 2.16 19.25
N ASP A 494 46.57 2.90 19.08
CA ASP A 494 47.92 2.33 19.04
C ASP A 494 48.38 1.83 20.41
N THR A 495 48.78 0.56 20.45
CA THR A 495 49.36 -0.12 21.61
C THR A 495 50.88 0.01 21.66
N ARG A 496 51.53 0.52 20.60
CA ARG A 496 52.99 0.63 20.54
C ARG A 496 53.53 1.63 21.56
N GLY A 497 54.60 1.24 22.25
CA GLY A 497 55.31 2.09 23.19
C GLY A 497 54.58 2.37 24.50
N ILE A 498 53.44 1.71 24.78
CA ILE A 498 52.73 1.83 26.05
C ILE A 498 52.54 0.48 26.72
N GLU A 499 52.57 0.48 28.05
CA GLU A 499 52.26 -0.71 28.83
C GLU A 499 50.78 -1.09 28.70
N GLU A 500 50.48 -2.39 28.80
CA GLU A 500 49.11 -2.88 28.81
C GLU A 500 48.25 -2.22 29.91
N SER A 501 48.86 -1.96 31.07
CA SER A 501 48.21 -1.27 32.19
C SER A 501 47.74 0.14 31.79
N HIS A 502 48.55 0.86 31.02
CA HIS A 502 48.24 2.20 30.51
C HIS A 502 47.16 2.15 29.44
N TRP A 503 47.24 1.21 28.50
CA TRP A 503 46.22 1.01 27.48
C TRP A 503 44.84 0.69 28.08
N ARG A 504 44.78 -0.19 29.09
CA ARG A 504 43.53 -0.50 29.81
C ARG A 504 42.96 0.76 30.50
N ARG A 505 43.80 1.58 31.10
CA ARG A 505 43.38 2.86 31.71
C ARG A 505 42.82 3.82 30.65
N LEU A 506 43.45 3.94 29.48
CA LEU A 506 42.93 4.74 28.36
C LEU A 506 41.56 4.25 27.90
N LYS A 507 41.41 2.93 27.71
CA LYS A 507 40.15 2.33 27.32
C LYS A 507 39.03 2.63 28.33
N VAL A 508 39.32 2.51 29.63
CA VAL A 508 38.35 2.82 30.69
C VAL A 508 37.98 4.31 30.67
N PHE A 509 38.97 5.20 30.58
CA PHE A 509 38.73 6.64 30.51
C PHE A 509 37.82 7.00 29.33
N TRP A 510 38.16 6.55 28.11
CA TRP A 510 37.37 6.89 26.91
C TRP A 510 35.98 6.25 26.90
N SER A 511 35.85 5.02 27.40
CA SER A 511 34.54 4.36 27.52
C SER A 511 33.61 5.15 28.44
N GLU A 512 34.10 5.59 29.61
CA GLU A 512 33.31 6.40 30.53
C GLU A 512 33.10 7.83 30.02
N PHE A 513 34.05 8.40 29.28
CA PHE A 513 33.90 9.70 28.60
C PHE A 513 32.75 9.67 27.58
N PHE A 514 32.74 8.70 26.65
CA PHE A 514 31.68 8.59 25.65
C PHE A 514 30.32 8.22 26.26
N LYS A 515 30.32 7.37 27.29
CA LYS A 515 29.10 7.09 28.06
C LYS A 515 28.57 8.34 28.75
N GLY A 516 29.45 9.15 29.34
CA GLY A 516 29.11 10.45 29.94
C GLY A 516 28.56 11.45 28.93
N ALA A 517 29.02 11.39 27.67
CA ALA A 517 28.51 12.16 26.55
C ALA A 517 27.15 11.66 26.02
N GLY A 518 26.66 10.51 26.47
CA GLY A 518 25.42 9.88 25.97
C GLY A 518 25.59 9.16 24.62
N ALA A 519 26.82 8.86 24.23
CA ALA A 519 27.16 8.14 23.01
C ALA A 519 27.20 6.62 23.23
N ASP A 520 27.05 5.85 22.16
CA ASP A 520 27.19 4.39 22.16
C ASP A 520 28.54 3.99 21.54
N LEU A 521 29.51 3.64 22.38
CA LEU A 521 30.84 3.23 21.95
C LEU A 521 30.81 1.78 21.42
N LYS A 522 30.72 1.64 20.09
CA LYS A 522 30.64 0.35 19.41
C LYS A 522 31.97 -0.38 19.35
N ALA A 523 33.07 0.37 19.19
CA ALA A 523 34.41 -0.21 19.06
C ALA A 523 35.48 0.67 19.69
N PHE A 524 36.45 0.03 20.33
CA PHE A 524 37.70 0.62 20.79
C PHE A 524 38.82 -0.37 20.47
N SER A 525 39.49 -0.16 19.34
CA SER A 525 40.31 -1.20 18.69
C SER A 525 41.57 -0.65 18.03
N PRO A 526 42.69 -1.40 18.05
CA PRO A 526 43.86 -1.07 17.23
C PRO A 526 43.58 -1.24 15.72
N ASN A 527 42.56 -2.01 15.33
CA ASN A 527 42.22 -2.25 13.92
C ASN A 527 41.40 -1.09 13.33
N ARG A 528 41.66 -0.76 12.06
CA ARG A 528 40.97 0.31 11.30
C ARG A 528 39.84 -0.18 10.39
N ARG A 529 39.49 -1.47 10.48
CA ARG A 529 38.40 -2.03 9.69
C ARG A 529 37.06 -1.61 10.28
N LEU A 530 36.25 -0.94 9.48
CA LEU A 530 34.85 -0.69 9.78
C LEU A 530 34.07 -2.01 9.66
N PRO A 531 33.20 -2.36 10.62
CA PRO A 531 32.33 -3.52 10.47
C PRO A 531 31.39 -3.32 9.26
N GLU A 532 31.17 -4.39 8.49
CA GLU A 532 30.18 -4.40 7.41
C GLU A 532 28.77 -4.20 7.98
N ARG A 533 27.93 -3.48 7.24
CA ARG A 533 26.56 -3.14 7.62
C ARG A 533 25.56 -4.22 7.25
#